data_AF-A0A9N9JFG9-F1
#
_entry.id   AF-A0A9N9JFG9-F1
#
_cell.length_a   1.000
_cell.length_b   1.000
_cell.length_c   1.000
_cell.angle_alpha   90.00
_cell.angle_beta   90.00
_cell.angle_gamma   90.00
#
_symmetry.space_group_name_H-M   'P 1'
#
loop_
_entity.id
_entity.type
_entity.pdbx_description
1 polymer ?
#
loop_
_entity_poly.entity_id
_entity_poly.type
_entity_poly.pdbx_seq_one_letter_code
_entity_poly.pdbx_strand_id
1 'polypeptide(L)'
;PPVSSNDGNGTNDSPKPLAGQTKVEPNLVVRPPKQQISFEKNIQLPQLPSLFETIGYAHFFGSFLIGPQFSFHLYRKFLTVSLYPDASNVPPGSYKSALKSLTLGALYLGVHQIAVGYFPTSYLITPEYAAKPFIKRLAIMWCAGKFSFTKYLGIWTLAEGACILSGISFNGYDDNGKVEWNGLANVEKWKFEFATSLAQIIGSFNTNTNLWTKTYIFKRLIFLGNKNLST
;
A
#
# COMPACT_ATOMS: atom_id res chain seq x y z
N PRO A 1 60.53 58.46 -22.95
CA PRO A 1 59.80 59.74 -23.10
C PRO A 1 59.20 59.87 -24.51
N PRO A 2 57.95 60.33 -24.70
CA PRO A 2 57.24 61.31 -23.88
C PRO A 2 55.95 60.79 -23.21
N VAL A 3 55.33 61.70 -22.45
CA VAL A 3 54.18 61.57 -21.53
C VAL A 3 53.01 62.43 -22.06
N SER A 4 51.77 61.94 -21.97
CA SER A 4 50.53 62.65 -21.53
C SER A 4 49.31 61.75 -21.78
N SER A 5 48.72 61.09 -20.79
CA SER A 5 47.61 61.54 -19.92
C SER A 5 46.36 62.05 -20.66
N ASN A 6 45.27 61.28 -20.64
CA ASN A 6 43.98 61.80 -20.17
C ASN A 6 42.98 60.67 -19.80
N ASP A 7 42.27 60.94 -18.71
CA ASP A 7 41.38 60.05 -17.96
C ASP A 7 40.02 59.79 -18.64
N GLY A 8 39.40 58.66 -18.29
CA GLY A 8 38.07 58.28 -18.75
C GLY A 8 37.49 57.08 -18.01
N ASN A 9 37.13 57.30 -16.75
CA ASN A 9 36.16 56.60 -15.90
C ASN A 9 35.42 55.36 -16.49
N GLY A 10 35.64 54.18 -15.91
CA GLY A 10 34.93 52.94 -16.25
C GLY A 10 34.92 51.97 -15.06
N THR A 11 33.73 51.76 -14.52
CA THR A 11 33.35 51.04 -13.31
C THR A 11 33.90 49.61 -13.18
N ASN A 12 34.25 49.24 -11.94
CA ASN A 12 34.48 47.88 -11.42
C ASN A 12 33.45 46.87 -11.94
N ASP A 13 33.90 45.78 -12.54
CA ASP A 13 33.13 44.53 -12.65
C ASP A 13 34.01 43.35 -12.23
N SER A 14 33.89 42.99 -10.95
CA SER A 14 34.31 41.67 -10.46
C SER A 14 33.42 40.60 -11.11
N PRO A 15 33.95 39.45 -11.55
CA PRO A 15 33.13 38.41 -12.15
C PRO A 15 32.13 37.87 -11.11
N LYS A 16 30.83 38.08 -11.38
CA LYS A 16 29.72 37.47 -10.65
C LYS A 16 29.85 35.94 -10.71
N PRO A 17 29.65 35.21 -9.60
CA PRO A 17 29.59 33.76 -9.64
C PRO A 17 28.37 33.32 -10.45
N LEU A 18 28.61 32.45 -11.44
CA LEU A 18 27.57 31.85 -12.26
C LEU A 18 26.64 31.02 -11.36
N ALA A 19 25.43 31.54 -11.11
CA ALA A 19 24.35 30.81 -10.48
C ALA A 19 23.91 29.69 -11.43
N GLY A 20 24.34 28.47 -11.12
CA GLY A 20 24.07 27.31 -11.96
C GLY A 20 24.66 26.02 -11.41
N GLN A 21 24.77 25.87 -10.10
CA GLN A 21 24.88 24.54 -9.49
C GLN A 21 23.48 24.11 -9.10
N THR A 22 22.77 23.53 -10.07
CA THR A 22 21.57 22.75 -9.81
C THR A 22 21.97 21.64 -8.85
N LYS A 23 21.60 21.81 -7.59
CA LYS A 23 21.67 20.76 -6.57
C LYS A 23 20.89 19.59 -7.16
N VAL A 24 21.59 18.53 -7.56
CA VAL A 24 20.96 17.31 -8.08
C VAL A 24 20.05 16.80 -6.96
N GLU A 25 18.75 17.02 -7.08
CA GLU A 25 17.77 16.41 -6.20
C GLU A 25 17.94 14.89 -6.36
N PRO A 26 18.12 14.14 -5.25
CA PRO A 26 18.32 12.71 -5.34
C PRO A 26 17.11 12.09 -6.05
N ASN A 27 17.36 11.35 -7.12
CA ASN A 27 16.38 10.68 -7.98
C ASN A 27 15.17 10.17 -7.16
N LEU A 28 14.08 10.95 -7.16
CA LEU A 28 12.85 10.54 -6.51
C LEU A 28 12.35 9.30 -7.25
N VAL A 29 12.19 8.19 -6.53
CA VAL A 29 11.57 6.99 -7.09
C VAL A 29 10.07 7.29 -7.22
N VAL A 30 9.71 7.90 -8.35
CA VAL A 30 8.33 8.13 -8.76
C VAL A 30 7.76 6.78 -9.18
N ARG A 31 6.78 6.27 -8.43
CA ARG A 31 6.07 5.03 -8.78
C ARG A 31 4.67 5.36 -9.28
N PRO A 32 4.17 4.63 -10.29
CA PRO A 32 2.80 4.81 -10.74
C PRO A 32 1.83 4.60 -9.55
N PRO A 33 0.72 5.35 -9.51
CA PRO A 33 -0.12 5.42 -8.33
C PRO A 33 -0.62 4.04 -7.91
N LYS A 34 -0.43 3.71 -6.61
CA LYS A 34 -0.97 2.54 -5.91
C LYS A 34 -0.43 1.17 -6.34
N GLN A 35 0.78 1.11 -6.91
CA GLN A 35 1.44 -0.17 -7.14
C GLN A 35 1.89 -0.79 -5.80
N GLN A 36 1.57 -2.06 -5.56
CA GLN A 36 2.09 -2.79 -4.40
C GLN A 36 3.60 -3.02 -4.55
N ILE A 37 4.36 -2.80 -3.49
CA ILE A 37 5.84 -2.89 -3.50
C ILE A 37 6.37 -4.31 -3.28
N SER A 38 5.49 -5.21 -2.86
CA SER A 38 5.92 -6.47 -2.28
C SER A 38 6.39 -7.52 -3.30
N PHE A 39 5.80 -7.54 -4.49
CA PHE A 39 6.01 -8.57 -5.51
C PHE A 39 6.51 -7.97 -6.83
N GLU A 40 7.59 -7.21 -6.76
CA GLU A 40 8.31 -6.68 -7.91
C GLU A 40 8.95 -7.80 -8.77
N LYS A 41 9.48 -7.47 -9.95
CA LYS A 41 10.07 -8.50 -10.85
C LYS A 41 11.32 -9.20 -10.27
N ASN A 42 12.05 -8.54 -9.37
CA ASN A 42 13.36 -8.99 -8.86
C ASN A 42 13.34 -9.32 -7.35
N ILE A 43 12.36 -10.10 -6.89
CA ILE A 43 12.19 -10.47 -5.48
C ILE A 43 13.01 -11.70 -5.05
N GLN A 44 13.93 -12.17 -5.89
CA GLN A 44 14.76 -13.34 -5.59
C GLN A 44 15.65 -13.09 -4.37
N LEU A 45 15.82 -14.13 -3.55
CA LEU A 45 16.73 -14.10 -2.40
C LEU A 45 18.04 -14.75 -2.82
N PRO A 46 19.13 -13.98 -3.05
CA PRO A 46 20.42 -14.54 -3.44
C PRO A 46 21.06 -15.36 -2.33
N GLN A 47 20.72 -15.06 -1.08
CA GLN A 47 21.18 -15.76 0.12
C GLN A 47 19.98 -16.15 0.98
N LEU A 48 20.02 -17.39 1.49
CA LEU A 48 19.01 -17.93 2.38
C LEU A 48 18.94 -17.09 3.67
N PRO A 49 17.74 -16.75 4.17
CA PRO A 49 17.62 -16.06 5.44
C PRO A 49 18.05 -16.93 6.61
N SER A 50 18.60 -16.26 7.63
CA SER A 50 18.87 -16.93 8.89
C SER A 50 17.56 -17.36 9.57
N LEU A 51 17.66 -18.28 10.52
CA LEU A 51 16.51 -18.71 11.31
C LEU A 51 15.85 -17.52 12.04
N PHE A 52 16.66 -16.61 12.59
CA PHE A 52 16.16 -15.42 13.29
C PHE A 52 15.40 -14.46 12.37
N GLU A 53 15.94 -14.16 11.18
CA GLU A 53 15.21 -13.30 10.23
C GLU A 53 13.90 -13.94 9.78
N THR A 54 13.87 -15.27 9.64
CA THR A 54 12.69 -16.03 9.24
C THR A 54 11.61 -16.01 10.32
N ILE A 55 12.00 -16.21 11.58
CA ILE A 55 11.07 -16.11 12.73
C ILE A 55 10.53 -14.68 12.85
N GLY A 56 11.41 -13.67 12.70
CA GLY A 56 11.03 -12.26 12.74
C GLY A 56 10.06 -11.86 11.62
N TYR A 57 10.28 -12.37 10.41
CA TYR A 57 9.36 -12.22 9.28
C TYR A 57 8.01 -12.88 9.57
N ALA A 58 8.02 -14.14 10.02
CA ALA A 58 6.82 -14.91 10.30
C ALA A 58 5.96 -14.26 11.38
N HIS A 59 6.57 -13.64 12.39
CA HIS A 59 5.87 -13.00 13.52
C HIS A 59 5.86 -11.48 13.44
N PHE A 60 5.98 -10.90 12.26
CA PHE A 60 5.95 -9.45 12.10
C PHE A 60 4.61 -8.90 12.61
N PHE A 61 4.66 -8.09 13.67
CA PHE A 61 3.50 -7.67 14.46
C PHE A 61 2.39 -7.00 13.64
N GLY A 62 2.74 -6.27 12.58
CA GLY A 62 1.80 -5.55 11.75
C GLY A 62 0.98 -6.43 10.79
N SER A 63 1.37 -7.70 10.60
CA SER A 63 0.78 -8.56 9.57
C SER A 63 0.55 -10.03 9.97
N PHE A 64 1.17 -10.50 11.06
CA PHE A 64 1.13 -11.92 11.47
C PHE A 64 -0.27 -12.56 11.53
N LEU A 65 -1.29 -11.84 12.03
CA LEU A 65 -2.62 -12.43 12.24
C LEU A 65 -3.53 -12.37 11.01
N ILE A 66 -3.62 -11.21 10.36
CA ILE A 66 -4.65 -10.92 9.35
C ILE A 66 -4.11 -10.30 8.06
N GLY A 67 -2.78 -10.26 7.91
CA GLY A 67 -2.12 -9.58 6.80
C GLY A 67 -1.89 -8.08 7.08
N PRO A 68 -1.38 -7.32 6.09
CA PRO A 68 -1.25 -7.67 4.67
C PRO A 68 -0.09 -8.60 4.34
N GLN A 69 -0.29 -9.55 3.40
CA GLN A 69 0.77 -10.44 2.94
C GLN A 69 1.90 -9.67 2.24
N PHE A 70 3.16 -10.02 2.49
CA PHE A 70 4.29 -9.44 1.78
C PHE A 70 5.48 -10.38 1.63
N SER A 71 6.34 -10.16 0.64
CA SER A 71 7.54 -10.97 0.41
C SER A 71 8.61 -10.77 1.48
N PHE A 72 9.37 -11.82 1.72
CA PHE A 72 10.57 -11.75 2.54
C PHE A 72 11.60 -10.74 1.99
N HIS A 73 11.65 -10.57 0.66
CA HIS A 73 12.52 -9.57 0.02
C HIS A 73 12.21 -8.14 0.51
N LEU A 74 10.93 -7.77 0.58
CA LEU A 74 10.52 -6.48 1.14
C LEU A 74 10.91 -6.36 2.61
N TYR A 75 10.68 -7.42 3.39
CA TYR A 75 11.05 -7.45 4.81
C TYR A 75 12.55 -7.23 5.02
N ARG A 76 13.40 -7.87 4.21
CA ARG A 76 14.86 -7.66 4.26
C ARG A 76 15.25 -6.24 3.88
N LYS A 77 14.61 -5.64 2.86
CA LYS A 77 14.83 -4.22 2.52
C LYS A 77 14.45 -3.28 3.66
N PHE A 78 13.36 -3.60 4.37
CA PHE A 78 12.94 -2.87 5.56
C PHE A 78 13.96 -3.00 6.70
N LEU A 79 14.44 -4.21 7.01
CA LEU A 79 15.45 -4.42 8.04
C LEU A 79 16.80 -3.76 7.73
N THR A 80 17.24 -3.78 6.47
CA THR A 80 18.50 -3.14 6.05
C THR A 80 18.36 -1.66 5.72
N VAL A 81 17.16 -1.09 5.91
CA VAL A 81 16.84 0.32 5.65
C VAL A 81 17.01 0.71 4.16
N SER A 82 17.29 -0.25 3.27
CA SER A 82 17.42 -0.06 1.82
C SER A 82 16.08 0.13 1.10
N LEU A 83 14.97 0.10 1.85
CA LEU A 83 13.65 0.48 1.35
C LEU A 83 13.54 1.99 1.08
N TYR A 84 14.28 2.81 1.84
CA TYR A 84 14.20 4.27 1.76
C TYR A 84 15.28 4.83 0.83
N PRO A 85 15.05 6.00 0.21
CA PRO A 85 16.05 6.64 -0.65
C PRO A 85 17.32 7.05 0.12
N ASP A 86 17.15 7.43 1.38
CA ASP A 86 18.23 7.78 2.30
C ASP A 86 18.04 6.99 3.61
N ALA A 87 19.03 6.18 3.95
CA ALA A 87 18.99 5.34 5.15
C ALA A 87 19.06 6.16 6.45
N SER A 88 19.63 7.37 6.39
CA SER A 88 19.73 8.26 7.55
C SER A 88 18.48 9.11 7.77
N ASN A 89 17.59 9.19 6.77
CA ASN A 89 16.41 10.06 6.82
C ASN A 89 15.16 9.34 6.31
N VAL A 90 14.46 8.67 7.21
CA VAL A 90 13.16 8.05 6.91
C VAL A 90 12.15 9.16 6.57
N PRO A 91 11.48 9.08 5.40
CA PRO A 91 10.54 10.11 5.00
C PRO A 91 9.44 10.36 6.04
N PRO A 92 9.04 11.62 6.28
CA PRO A 92 8.03 11.93 7.28
C PRO A 92 6.61 11.56 6.81
N GLY A 93 5.66 11.58 7.74
CA GLY A 93 4.23 11.45 7.42
C GLY A 93 3.64 10.05 7.62
N SER A 94 4.42 9.07 8.06
CA SER A 94 3.93 7.75 8.47
C SER A 94 2.87 7.86 9.56
N TYR A 95 3.11 8.65 10.60
CA TYR A 95 2.16 8.90 11.69
C TYR A 95 0.81 9.43 11.21
N LYS A 96 0.82 10.43 10.31
CA LYS A 96 -0.42 11.01 9.76
C LYS A 96 -1.19 9.97 8.94
N SER A 97 -0.47 9.15 8.17
CA SER A 97 -1.07 8.08 7.36
C SER A 97 -1.61 6.94 8.23
N ALA A 98 -0.88 6.55 9.27
CA ALA A 98 -1.31 5.56 10.25
C ALA A 98 -2.55 6.03 11.03
N LEU A 99 -2.59 7.31 11.45
CA LEU A 99 -3.75 7.89 12.11
C LEU A 99 -4.98 7.89 11.21
N LYS A 100 -4.82 8.20 9.91
CA LYS A 100 -5.91 8.08 8.93
C LYS A 100 -6.44 6.64 8.85
N SER A 101 -5.55 5.66 8.79
CA SER A 101 -5.93 4.24 8.79
C SER A 101 -6.62 3.84 10.09
N LEU A 102 -6.15 4.33 11.24
CA LEU A 102 -6.79 4.11 12.54
C LEU A 102 -8.20 4.67 12.57
N THR A 103 -8.38 5.94 12.20
CA THR A 103 -9.68 6.60 12.16
C THR A 103 -10.64 5.91 11.19
N LEU A 104 -10.16 5.55 10.00
CA LEU A 104 -10.97 4.87 8.99
C LEU A 104 -11.34 3.45 9.42
N GLY A 105 -10.40 2.71 10.01
CA GLY A 105 -10.64 1.38 10.57
C GLY A 105 -11.67 1.41 11.70
N ALA A 106 -11.54 2.36 12.63
CA ALA A 106 -12.50 2.59 13.71
C ALA A 106 -13.89 2.96 13.18
N LEU A 107 -13.97 3.79 12.14
CA LEU A 107 -15.24 4.13 11.49
C LEU A 107 -15.92 2.89 10.89
N TYR A 108 -15.18 2.04 10.17
CA TYR A 108 -15.73 0.79 9.64
C TYR A 108 -16.26 -0.14 10.74
N LEU A 109 -15.55 -0.24 11.86
CA LEU A 109 -15.98 -1.02 13.01
C LEU A 109 -17.22 -0.41 13.70
N GLY A 110 -17.28 0.90 13.83
CA GLY A 110 -18.46 1.60 14.35
C GLY A 110 -19.69 1.39 13.47
N VAL A 111 -19.55 1.52 12.15
CA VAL A 111 -20.61 1.21 11.18
C VAL A 111 -21.04 -0.25 11.29
N HIS A 112 -20.10 -1.19 11.40
CA HIS A 112 -20.42 -2.60 11.62
C HIS A 112 -21.23 -2.81 12.90
N GLN A 113 -20.82 -2.21 14.01
CA GLN A 113 -21.46 -2.36 15.31
C GLN A 113 -22.89 -1.84 15.33
N ILE A 114 -23.16 -0.74 14.63
CA ILE A 114 -24.53 -0.22 14.45
C ILE A 114 -25.32 -1.16 13.54
N ALA A 115 -24.75 -1.52 12.39
CA ALA A 115 -25.46 -2.26 11.36
C ALA A 115 -25.82 -3.69 11.77
N VAL A 116 -24.99 -4.37 12.57
CA VAL A 116 -25.30 -5.72 13.07
C VAL A 116 -26.51 -5.71 14.02
N GLY A 117 -26.83 -4.57 14.65
CA GLY A 117 -28.06 -4.40 15.44
C GLY A 117 -29.33 -4.39 14.58
N TYR A 118 -29.24 -3.94 13.33
CA TYR A 118 -30.38 -3.90 12.40
C TYR A 118 -30.44 -5.11 11.45
N PHE A 119 -29.29 -5.61 11.02
CA PHE A 119 -29.15 -6.71 10.07
C PHE A 119 -28.24 -7.82 10.61
N PRO A 120 -28.61 -8.47 11.72
CA PRO A 120 -27.79 -9.55 12.28
C PRO A 120 -27.80 -10.75 11.32
N THR A 121 -26.63 -11.35 11.10
CA THR A 121 -26.51 -12.54 10.24
C THR A 121 -27.26 -13.75 10.78
N SER A 122 -27.44 -13.84 12.09
CA SER A 122 -28.26 -14.86 12.74
C SER A 122 -29.72 -14.81 12.30
N TYR A 123 -30.22 -13.65 11.85
CA TYR A 123 -31.58 -13.55 11.31
C TYR A 123 -31.76 -14.34 10.02
N LEU A 124 -30.71 -14.47 9.20
CA LEU A 124 -30.77 -15.12 7.89
C LEU A 124 -31.06 -16.64 7.96
N ILE A 125 -30.84 -17.25 9.13
CA ILE A 125 -31.09 -18.68 9.36
C ILE A 125 -32.42 -18.94 10.09
N THR A 126 -33.22 -17.90 10.35
CA THR A 126 -34.49 -18.04 11.07
C THR A 126 -35.64 -18.48 10.15
N PRO A 127 -36.65 -19.20 10.69
CA PRO A 127 -37.88 -19.50 9.96
C PRO A 127 -38.63 -18.22 9.52
N GLU A 128 -38.57 -17.16 10.33
CA GLU A 128 -39.20 -15.87 10.06
C GLU A 128 -38.65 -15.19 8.79
N TYR A 129 -37.33 -15.28 8.59
CA TYR A 129 -36.69 -14.81 7.37
C TYR A 129 -37.11 -15.68 6.17
N ALA A 130 -37.14 -17.00 6.33
CA ALA A 130 -37.51 -17.93 5.28
C ALA A 130 -38.96 -17.71 4.79
N ALA A 131 -39.87 -17.32 5.68
CA ALA A 131 -41.26 -17.01 5.38
C ALA A 131 -41.48 -15.69 4.59
N LYS A 132 -40.45 -14.83 4.43
CA LYS A 132 -40.60 -13.56 3.71
C LYS A 132 -40.64 -13.75 2.19
N PRO A 133 -41.29 -12.83 1.45
CA PRO A 133 -41.23 -12.78 -0.01
C PRO A 133 -39.78 -12.71 -0.53
N PHE A 134 -39.54 -13.31 -1.70
CA PHE A 134 -38.20 -13.43 -2.30
C PHE A 134 -37.43 -12.09 -2.37
N ILE A 135 -38.07 -11.01 -2.81
CA ILE A 135 -37.44 -9.69 -2.92
C ILE A 135 -37.01 -9.14 -1.55
N LYS A 136 -37.83 -9.31 -0.51
CA LYS A 136 -37.47 -8.90 0.85
C LYS A 136 -36.31 -9.72 1.39
N ARG A 137 -36.29 -11.03 1.11
CA ARG A 137 -35.17 -11.90 1.49
C ARG A 137 -33.87 -11.45 0.83
N LEU A 138 -33.91 -11.18 -0.48
CA LEU A 138 -32.75 -10.71 -1.23
C LEU A 138 -32.20 -9.39 -0.67
N ALA A 139 -33.07 -8.41 -0.40
CA ALA A 139 -32.65 -7.12 0.17
C ALA A 139 -32.01 -7.28 1.56
N ILE A 140 -32.63 -8.05 2.46
CA ILE A 140 -32.11 -8.30 3.81
C ILE A 140 -30.77 -9.04 3.75
N MET A 141 -30.67 -10.07 2.91
CA MET A 141 -29.44 -10.84 2.71
C MET A 141 -28.29 -9.97 2.19
N TRP A 142 -28.58 -9.10 1.22
CA TRP A 142 -27.59 -8.17 0.68
C TRP A 142 -27.09 -7.21 1.76
N CYS A 143 -27.99 -6.58 2.53
CA CYS A 143 -27.62 -5.70 3.64
C CYS A 143 -26.79 -6.44 4.70
N ALA A 144 -27.26 -7.61 5.16
CA ALA A 144 -26.57 -8.40 6.17
C ALA A 144 -25.17 -8.83 5.70
N GLY A 145 -25.03 -9.26 4.44
CA GLY A 145 -23.73 -9.59 3.85
C GLY A 145 -22.81 -8.36 3.76
N LYS A 146 -23.33 -7.24 3.27
CA LYS A 146 -22.57 -5.98 3.12
C LYS A 146 -22.01 -5.49 4.45
N PHE A 147 -22.85 -5.43 5.49
CA PHE A 147 -22.44 -4.97 6.81
C PHE A 147 -21.63 -6.00 7.58
N SER A 148 -21.78 -7.30 7.29
CA SER A 148 -20.87 -8.31 7.82
C SER A 148 -19.46 -8.16 7.25
N PHE A 149 -19.36 -7.68 6.02
CA PHE A 149 -18.07 -7.48 5.37
C PHE A 149 -17.30 -6.27 5.92
N THR A 150 -17.98 -5.21 6.36
CA THR A 150 -17.31 -3.98 6.83
C THR A 150 -16.38 -4.19 8.03
N LYS A 151 -16.66 -5.18 8.89
CA LYS A 151 -15.75 -5.52 10.00
C LYS A 151 -14.36 -5.93 9.50
N TYR A 152 -14.30 -6.66 8.40
CA TYR A 152 -13.03 -7.10 7.81
C TYR A 152 -12.29 -5.92 7.18
N LEU A 153 -13.01 -5.02 6.48
CA LEU A 153 -12.41 -3.76 6.00
C LEU A 153 -11.84 -2.93 7.14
N GLY A 154 -12.53 -2.88 8.28
CA GLY A 154 -12.04 -2.20 9.49
C GLY A 154 -10.74 -2.81 10.00
N ILE A 155 -10.75 -4.10 10.31
CA ILE A 155 -9.58 -4.80 10.89
C ILE A 155 -8.40 -4.78 9.91
N TRP A 156 -8.61 -5.03 8.61
CA TRP A 156 -7.53 -4.92 7.61
C TRP A 156 -6.96 -3.51 7.50
N THR A 157 -7.80 -2.47 7.58
CA THR A 157 -7.32 -1.08 7.57
C THR A 157 -6.50 -0.76 8.83
N LEU A 158 -6.86 -1.33 9.99
CA LEU A 158 -6.07 -1.17 11.22
C LEU A 158 -4.69 -1.85 11.09
N ALA A 159 -4.62 -3.06 10.54
CA ALA A 159 -3.34 -3.74 10.30
C ALA A 159 -2.48 -3.03 9.24
N GLU A 160 -3.10 -2.50 8.18
CA GLU A 160 -2.43 -1.58 7.25
C GLU A 160 -1.83 -0.38 8.01
N GLY A 161 -2.59 0.20 8.95
CA GLY A 161 -2.13 1.29 9.81
C GLY A 161 -0.90 0.92 10.66
N ALA A 162 -0.85 -0.28 11.23
CA ALA A 162 0.30 -0.78 11.98
C ALA A 162 1.55 -0.94 11.08
N CYS A 163 1.38 -1.47 9.86
CA CYS A 163 2.46 -1.56 8.87
C CYS A 163 2.95 -0.18 8.40
N ILE A 164 2.04 0.78 8.24
CA ILE A 164 2.39 2.17 7.92
C ILE A 164 3.22 2.78 9.04
N LEU A 165 2.78 2.60 10.28
CA LEU A 165 3.47 3.15 11.45
C LEU A 165 4.87 2.56 11.62
N SER A 166 5.06 1.27 11.28
CA SER A 166 6.38 0.64 11.34
C SER A 166 7.33 1.12 10.25
N GLY A 167 6.82 1.72 9.17
CA GLY A 167 7.59 2.18 8.02
C GLY A 167 7.72 1.19 6.85
N ILE A 168 7.29 -0.06 7.00
CA ILE A 168 7.45 -1.08 5.94
C ILE A 168 6.57 -0.80 4.70
N SER A 169 5.51 -0.01 4.85
CA SER A 169 4.57 0.34 3.78
C SER A 169 5.01 1.52 2.87
N PHE A 170 6.26 1.98 2.96
CA PHE A 170 6.74 3.09 2.13
C PHE A 170 6.71 2.73 0.63
N ASN A 171 5.99 3.52 -0.15
CA ASN A 171 5.79 3.31 -1.59
C ASN A 171 6.49 4.34 -2.49
N GLY A 172 7.40 5.15 -1.94
CA GLY A 172 8.04 6.23 -2.72
C GLY A 172 7.22 7.51 -2.70
N TYR A 173 7.27 8.24 -3.81
CA TYR A 173 6.65 9.56 -3.95
C TYR A 173 5.63 9.57 -5.09
N ASP A 174 4.56 10.34 -4.92
CA ASP A 174 3.61 10.64 -5.98
C ASP A 174 4.20 11.66 -6.99
N ASP A 175 3.45 11.95 -8.05
CA ASP A 175 3.83 12.90 -9.10
C ASP A 175 4.03 14.34 -8.56
N ASN A 176 3.52 14.64 -7.36
CA ASN A 176 3.67 15.93 -6.68
C ASN A 176 4.81 15.92 -5.64
N GLY A 177 5.61 14.85 -5.56
CA GLY A 177 6.70 14.72 -4.60
C GLY A 177 6.25 14.40 -3.16
N LYS A 178 5.00 13.98 -2.96
CA LYS A 178 4.48 13.62 -1.64
C LYS A 178 4.70 12.15 -1.35
N VAL A 179 5.11 11.87 -0.11
CA VAL A 179 5.36 10.51 0.37
C VAL A 179 4.07 9.67 0.39
N GLU A 180 4.14 8.49 -0.22
CA GLU A 180 3.06 7.51 -0.24
C GLU A 180 3.36 6.34 0.71
N TRP A 181 2.39 6.02 1.57
CA TRP A 181 2.47 4.96 2.59
C TRP A 181 1.54 3.77 2.29
N ASN A 182 1.14 3.60 1.05
CA ASN A 182 0.15 2.59 0.62
C ASN A 182 0.79 1.31 0.05
N GLY A 183 2.08 1.06 0.30
CA GLY A 183 2.83 -0.03 -0.33
C GLY A 183 2.31 -1.43 -0.01
N LEU A 184 1.61 -1.59 1.11
CA LEU A 184 0.96 -2.83 1.56
C LEU A 184 -0.56 -2.71 1.66
N ALA A 185 -1.18 -1.73 1.01
CA ALA A 185 -2.63 -1.58 1.01
C ALA A 185 -3.29 -2.81 0.38
N ASN A 186 -4.05 -3.59 1.14
CA ASN A 186 -4.60 -4.86 0.69
C ASN A 186 -5.95 -4.70 -0.01
N VAL A 187 -6.67 -3.61 0.25
CA VAL A 187 -7.95 -3.31 -0.39
C VAL A 187 -7.96 -1.90 -0.96
N GLU A 188 -8.23 -1.80 -2.27
CA GLU A 188 -8.55 -0.55 -2.96
C GLU A 188 -10.02 -0.17 -2.73
N LYS A 189 -10.30 0.39 -1.55
CA LYS A 189 -11.64 0.67 -1.01
C LYS A 189 -12.63 1.24 -2.04
N TRP A 190 -12.28 2.34 -2.72
CA TRP A 190 -13.16 2.94 -3.74
C TRP A 190 -13.39 2.05 -4.98
N LYS A 191 -12.35 1.37 -5.47
CA LYS A 191 -12.51 0.47 -6.63
C LYS A 191 -13.34 -0.75 -6.27
N PHE A 192 -13.22 -1.23 -5.03
CA PHE A 192 -13.98 -2.36 -4.54
C PHE A 192 -15.47 -2.02 -4.41
N GLU A 193 -15.80 -0.86 -3.83
CA GLU A 193 -17.18 -0.43 -3.61
C GLU A 193 -17.95 -0.14 -4.90
N PHE A 194 -17.26 0.40 -5.92
CA PHE A 194 -17.86 0.78 -7.20
C PHE A 194 -17.49 -0.17 -8.34
N ALA A 195 -17.03 -1.38 -8.02
CA ALA A 195 -16.68 -2.37 -9.04
C ALA A 195 -17.92 -2.78 -9.86
N THR A 196 -17.83 -2.69 -11.18
CA THR A 196 -18.89 -3.09 -12.12
C THR A 196 -18.65 -4.47 -12.72
N SER A 197 -17.54 -5.11 -12.39
CA SER A 197 -17.19 -6.46 -12.86
C SER A 197 -16.47 -7.27 -11.78
N LEU A 198 -16.59 -8.61 -11.87
CA LEU A 198 -15.87 -9.52 -10.98
C LEU A 198 -14.35 -9.34 -11.06
N ALA A 199 -13.82 -9.04 -12.25
CA ALA A 199 -12.40 -8.77 -12.43
C ALA A 199 -11.93 -7.55 -11.62
N GLN A 200 -12.75 -6.50 -11.52
CA GLN A 200 -12.45 -5.33 -10.70
C GLN A 200 -12.55 -5.64 -9.20
N ILE A 201 -13.54 -6.43 -8.78
CA ILE A 201 -13.66 -6.90 -7.38
C ILE A 201 -12.38 -7.67 -7.00
N ILE A 202 -11.99 -8.64 -7.81
CA ILE A 202 -10.78 -9.45 -7.57
C ILE A 202 -9.55 -8.55 -7.55
N GLY A 203 -9.36 -7.66 -8.53
CA GLY A 203 -8.18 -6.79 -8.59
C GLY A 203 -8.06 -5.81 -7.41
N SER A 204 -9.19 -5.37 -6.86
CA SER A 204 -9.24 -4.37 -5.77
C SER A 204 -9.28 -4.98 -4.37
N PHE A 205 -9.45 -6.29 -4.25
CA PHE A 205 -9.58 -6.98 -2.97
C PHE A 205 -8.44 -7.97 -2.75
N ASN A 206 -7.85 -7.95 -1.56
CA ASN A 206 -6.75 -8.82 -1.18
C ASN A 206 -5.57 -8.77 -2.20
N THR A 207 -5.25 -7.56 -2.65
CA THR A 207 -4.34 -7.32 -3.78
C THR A 207 -2.96 -7.94 -3.56
N ASN A 208 -2.44 -7.92 -2.33
CA ASN A 208 -1.15 -8.54 -2.03
C ASN A 208 -1.18 -10.06 -2.16
N THR A 209 -2.25 -10.71 -1.69
CA THR A 209 -2.41 -12.16 -1.87
C THR A 209 -2.58 -12.52 -3.33
N ASN A 210 -3.33 -11.73 -4.11
CA ASN A 210 -3.47 -11.97 -5.55
C ASN A 210 -2.12 -11.89 -6.26
N LEU A 211 -1.28 -10.91 -5.89
CA LEU A 211 0.08 -10.79 -6.42
C LEU A 211 1.00 -11.93 -5.97
N TRP A 212 0.88 -12.36 -4.71
CA TRP A 212 1.59 -13.52 -4.17
C TRP A 212 1.24 -14.78 -4.98
N THR A 213 -0.05 -15.09 -5.14
CA THR A 213 -0.55 -16.23 -5.92
C THR A 213 -0.08 -16.15 -7.37
N LYS A 214 -0.20 -14.97 -7.99
CA LYS A 214 0.27 -14.75 -9.37
C LYS A 214 1.78 -15.02 -9.50
N THR A 215 2.57 -14.63 -8.51
CA THR A 215 4.03 -14.67 -8.59
C THR A 215 4.60 -16.04 -8.24
N TYR A 216 4.11 -16.66 -7.16
CA TYR A 216 4.65 -17.92 -6.66
C TYR A 216 3.93 -19.16 -7.18
N ILE A 217 2.68 -19.04 -7.62
CA ILE A 217 1.91 -20.19 -8.12
C ILE A 217 1.76 -20.06 -9.63
N PHE A 218 0.94 -19.12 -10.11
CA PHE A 218 0.57 -19.03 -11.54
C PHE A 218 1.78 -18.97 -12.48
N LYS A 219 2.72 -18.05 -12.24
CA LYS A 219 3.93 -17.92 -13.07
C LYS A 219 4.85 -19.14 -13.02
N ARG A 220 4.84 -19.90 -11.91
CA ARG A 220 5.65 -21.10 -11.79
C ARG A 220 5.03 -22.31 -12.47
N LEU A 221 3.73 -22.26 -12.73
CA LEU A 221 2.98 -23.29 -13.48
C LEU A 221 2.94 -23.05 -14.99
N ILE A 222 3.68 -22.06 -15.52
CA ILE A 222 3.74 -21.76 -16.97
C ILE A 222 4.22 -22.97 -17.79
N PHE A 223 5.04 -23.85 -17.22
CA PHE A 223 5.53 -25.06 -17.91
C PHE A 223 4.40 -26.01 -18.34
N LEU A 224 3.20 -25.88 -17.77
CA LEU A 224 2.02 -26.66 -18.16
C LEU A 224 1.46 -26.24 -19.54
N GLY A 225 1.94 -25.15 -20.14
CA GLY A 225 1.63 -24.76 -21.52
C GLY A 225 0.18 -24.34 -21.79
N ASN A 226 -0.68 -24.33 -20.77
CA ASN A 226 -2.09 -24.00 -20.91
C ASN A 226 -2.53 -23.05 -19.78
N LYS A 227 -2.99 -21.87 -20.16
CA LYS A 227 -3.47 -20.83 -19.25
C LYS A 227 -4.56 -21.36 -18.30
N ASN A 228 -5.44 -22.24 -18.76
CA ASN A 228 -6.53 -22.80 -17.95
C ASN A 228 -6.05 -23.89 -16.98
N LEU A 229 -4.94 -24.58 -17.27
CA LEU A 229 -4.31 -25.54 -16.34
C LEU A 229 -3.39 -24.85 -15.32
N SER A 230 -2.91 -23.64 -15.67
CA SER A 230 -2.09 -22.81 -14.79
C SER A 230 -2.92 -21.87 -13.88
N THR A 231 -4.25 -21.83 -14.03
CA THR A 231 -5.18 -21.00 -13.23
C THR A 231 -5.77 -21.81 -12.09
#